data_AF-A0A2H1W3Y5-F1
#
_entry.id   AF-A0A2H1W3Y5-F1
#
_cell.length_a   1.000
_cell.length_b   1.000
_cell.length_c   1.000
_cell.angle_alpha   90.00
_cell.angle_beta   90.00
_cell.angle_gamma   90.00
#
_symmetry.space_group_name_H-M   'P 1'
#
loop_
_entity.id
_entity.type
_entity.pdbx_description
1 polymer ?
#
loop_
_entity_poly.entity_id
_entity_poly.type
_entity_poly.pdbx_seq_one_letter_code
_entity_poly.pdbx_strand_id
1 'polypeptide(L)'
;MKLYVVCIQDDAEEEVVYDEMPPLVGGGTDAEGLSISGWLPPSLPPSKKFFAYSTYVDKNGVIYVHEFRHEYTLEDLNYSLARHYERFELAQPAHWAADEPCVAYNPDKNKYYRSRILEVDAEKSECTVQYIDYGNIETHPFANLRKGTPMRHIPSLAYSCKLFSSRPIGGIWTAEAVNFIDGGMIDVECTIQIYNDIRSPLLAIDLYIDWTRMADVLPKCAFEFVHCSCQLRTRDLAHRIVCPSGW
;
A
#
# COMPACT_ATOMS: atom_id res chain seq x y z
N MET A 1 13.01 -37.65 1.17
CA MET A 1 12.98 -37.90 2.63
C MET A 1 11.85 -37.06 3.19
N LYS A 2 10.74 -37.70 3.62
CA LYS A 2 9.49 -37.04 4.02
C LYS A 2 9.62 -36.59 5.49
N LEU A 3 9.29 -35.33 5.78
CA LEU A 3 9.10 -34.84 7.15
C LEU A 3 7.60 -34.77 7.42
N TYR A 4 7.19 -35.43 8.51
CA TYR A 4 5.83 -35.49 9.02
C TYR A 4 5.73 -34.58 10.24
N VAL A 5 4.72 -33.72 10.30
CA VAL A 5 4.30 -33.07 11.54
C VAL A 5 3.04 -33.78 11.99
N VAL A 6 3.14 -34.52 13.09
CA VAL A 6 2.02 -35.18 13.75
C VAL A 6 1.49 -34.23 14.81
N CYS A 7 0.28 -33.71 14.61
CA CYS A 7 -0.54 -33.18 15.70
C CYS A 7 -1.68 -34.16 15.96
N ILE A 8 -1.67 -34.73 17.17
CA ILE A 8 -2.66 -35.70 17.64
C ILE A 8 -3.85 -34.90 18.19
N GLN A 9 -5.02 -35.02 17.56
CA GLN A 9 -6.30 -35.36 18.21
C GLN A 9 -7.44 -35.37 17.18
N ASP A 10 -8.14 -36.50 17.14
CA ASP A 10 -9.44 -36.82 16.55
C ASP A 10 -9.56 -36.89 15.00
N ASP A 11 -9.10 -38.05 14.50
CA ASP A 11 -9.64 -38.91 13.43
C ASP A 11 -10.78 -38.36 12.53
N ALA A 12 -10.40 -37.64 11.48
CA ALA A 12 -10.92 -37.83 10.13
C ALA A 12 -9.89 -37.25 9.13
N GLU A 13 -9.07 -38.13 8.55
CA GLU A 13 -8.12 -37.77 7.48
C GLU A 13 -8.90 -37.43 6.20
N GLU A 14 -9.22 -36.16 5.98
CA GLU A 14 -9.48 -35.65 4.64
C GLU A 14 -8.14 -35.28 3.98
N GLU A 15 -7.74 -36.11 3.04
CA GLU A 15 -6.53 -35.98 2.23
C GLU A 15 -6.70 -34.79 1.26
N VAL A 16 -6.32 -33.58 1.69
CA VAL A 16 -6.32 -32.41 0.79
C VAL A 16 -5.09 -32.48 -0.11
N VAL A 17 -5.27 -33.10 -1.28
CA VAL A 17 -4.33 -33.06 -2.40
C VAL A 17 -4.34 -31.62 -2.94
N TYR A 18 -3.24 -30.89 -2.76
CA TYR A 18 -3.00 -29.67 -3.53
C TYR A 18 -2.64 -30.11 -4.96
N ASP A 19 -3.67 -30.30 -5.77
CA ASP A 19 -3.53 -30.50 -7.21
C ASP A 19 -2.66 -29.38 -7.80
N GLU A 20 -1.87 -29.76 -8.79
CA GLU A 20 -0.92 -28.92 -9.52
C GLU A 20 -1.49 -27.51 -9.76
N MET A 21 -0.70 -26.48 -9.39
CA MET A 21 -1.03 -25.08 -9.63
C MET A 21 -1.46 -24.93 -11.10
N PRO A 22 -2.72 -24.52 -11.38
CA PRO A 22 -3.19 -24.44 -12.74
C PRO A 22 -2.34 -23.45 -13.53
N PRO A 23 -2.14 -23.69 -14.85
CA PRO A 23 -1.40 -22.76 -15.70
C PRO A 23 -2.03 -21.36 -15.61
N LEU A 24 -1.18 -20.34 -15.59
CA LEU A 24 -1.54 -18.92 -15.50
C LEU A 24 -2.41 -18.49 -16.70
N VAL A 25 -3.71 -18.73 -16.62
CA VAL A 25 -4.70 -18.27 -17.60
C VAL A 25 -5.86 -17.66 -16.82
N GLY A 26 -6.01 -16.34 -16.97
CA GLY A 26 -7.13 -15.56 -16.43
C GLY A 26 -6.66 -14.28 -15.75
N GLY A 27 -6.51 -13.21 -16.54
CA GLY A 27 -6.21 -11.89 -16.00
C GLY A 27 -7.33 -11.41 -15.08
N GLY A 28 -6.97 -10.92 -13.90
CA GLY A 28 -7.92 -10.20 -13.04
C GLY A 28 -8.44 -8.99 -13.80
N THR A 29 -9.75 -8.77 -13.74
CA THR A 29 -10.39 -7.56 -14.25
C THR A 29 -10.64 -6.60 -13.09
N ASP A 30 -10.54 -5.29 -13.32
CA ASP A 30 -11.00 -4.31 -12.34
C ASP A 30 -12.52 -4.30 -12.20
N ALA A 31 -13.05 -3.41 -11.36
CA ALA A 31 -14.49 -3.25 -11.15
C ALA A 31 -15.26 -2.87 -12.44
N GLU A 32 -14.55 -2.48 -13.51
CA GLU A 32 -15.10 -2.11 -14.82
C GLU A 32 -14.84 -3.17 -15.90
N GLY A 33 -14.25 -4.31 -15.56
CA GLY A 33 -14.01 -5.40 -16.51
C GLY A 33 -12.73 -5.26 -17.34
N LEU A 34 -11.86 -4.29 -17.04
CA LEU A 34 -10.60 -4.08 -17.75
C LEU A 34 -9.50 -5.00 -17.21
N SER A 35 -8.70 -5.57 -18.11
CA SER A 35 -7.57 -6.42 -17.73
C SER A 35 -6.56 -5.64 -16.89
N ILE A 36 -6.40 -6.01 -15.63
CA ILE A 36 -5.41 -5.38 -14.74
C ILE A 36 -4.04 -5.90 -15.12
N SER A 37 -3.17 -5.07 -15.70
CA SER A 37 -1.76 -5.40 -15.89
C SER A 37 -1.04 -5.33 -14.53
N GLY A 38 -1.15 -6.38 -13.70
CA GLY A 38 -0.57 -6.40 -12.35
C GLY A 38 -1.40 -7.15 -11.32
N TRP A 39 -1.22 -6.76 -10.06
CA TRP A 39 -2.01 -7.21 -8.91
C TRP A 39 -3.30 -6.42 -8.76
N LEU A 40 -4.28 -7.02 -8.07
CA LEU A 40 -5.54 -6.35 -7.75
C LEU A 40 -5.29 -5.12 -6.86
N PRO A 41 -6.08 -4.04 -7.02
CA PRO A 41 -6.03 -2.90 -6.11
C PRO A 41 -6.42 -3.34 -4.68
N PRO A 42 -6.17 -2.52 -3.65
CA PRO A 42 -6.52 -2.87 -2.28
C PRO A 42 -7.99 -3.25 -2.13
N SER A 43 -8.27 -4.23 -1.26
CA SER A 43 -9.63 -4.58 -0.86
C SER A 43 -10.35 -3.36 -0.28
N LEU A 44 -11.68 -3.33 -0.28
CA LEU A 44 -12.37 -2.19 0.34
C LEU A 44 -12.10 -2.16 1.85
N PRO A 45 -11.86 -0.97 2.45
CA PRO A 45 -11.79 -0.84 3.88
C PRO A 45 -13.04 -1.44 4.56
N PRO A 46 -12.90 -2.09 5.72
CA PRO A 46 -14.00 -2.82 6.36
C PRO A 46 -15.12 -1.87 6.84
N SER A 47 -14.79 -0.61 7.11
CA SER A 47 -15.73 0.44 7.45
C SER A 47 -15.09 1.81 7.28
N LYS A 48 -15.87 2.89 7.49
CA LYS A 48 -15.35 4.27 7.52
C LYS A 48 -14.36 4.53 8.66
N LYS A 49 -14.28 3.65 9.65
CA LYS A 49 -13.31 3.73 10.75
C LYS A 49 -12.64 2.38 10.98
N PHE A 50 -11.31 2.35 11.03
CA PHE A 50 -10.56 1.11 11.23
C PHE A 50 -9.20 1.37 11.88
N PHE A 51 -8.60 0.30 12.42
CA PHE A 51 -7.26 0.32 13.01
C PHE A 51 -6.22 -0.06 11.95
N ALA A 52 -5.11 0.65 11.94
CA ALA A 52 -4.09 0.53 10.91
C ALA A 52 -2.68 0.79 11.45
N TYR A 53 -1.67 0.29 10.73
CA TYR A 53 -0.27 0.69 10.91
C TYR A 53 0.11 1.61 9.74
N SER A 54 0.76 2.74 9.99
CA SER A 54 1.32 3.56 8.90
C SER A 54 2.64 2.98 8.40
N THR A 55 2.81 2.93 7.08
CA THR A 55 3.95 2.25 6.44
C THR A 55 4.92 3.20 5.77
N TYR A 56 4.40 4.27 5.16
CA TYR A 56 5.21 5.22 4.40
C TYR A 56 4.47 6.55 4.19
N VAL A 57 5.22 7.64 4.03
CA VAL A 57 4.70 8.94 3.58
C VAL A 57 5.50 9.37 2.36
N ASP A 58 4.82 9.63 1.24
CA ASP A 58 5.52 10.06 0.02
C ASP A 58 5.79 11.57 -0.02
N LYS A 59 6.57 11.99 -1.02
CA LYS A 59 6.94 13.39 -1.25
C LYS A 59 5.75 14.33 -1.53
N ASN A 60 4.58 13.78 -1.81
CA ASN A 60 3.32 14.51 -2.04
C ASN A 60 2.39 14.43 -0.82
N GLY A 61 2.89 13.98 0.33
CA GLY A 61 2.13 13.84 1.57
C GLY A 61 1.04 12.76 1.52
N VAL A 62 1.14 11.81 0.59
CA VAL A 62 0.28 10.61 0.60
C VAL A 62 0.81 9.68 1.68
N ILE A 63 -0.07 9.30 2.60
CA ILE A 63 0.20 8.41 3.72
C ILE A 63 -0.28 7.02 3.31
N TYR A 64 0.59 6.02 3.42
CA TYR A 64 0.27 4.63 3.17
C TYR A 64 0.07 3.91 4.49
N VAL A 65 -0.97 3.07 4.56
CA VAL A 65 -1.34 2.35 5.79
C VAL A 65 -1.76 0.91 5.49
N HIS A 66 -1.50 0.01 6.45
CA HIS A 66 -2.03 -1.37 6.48
C HIS A 66 -3.18 -1.47 7.47
N GLU A 67 -4.29 -2.07 7.07
CA GLU A 67 -5.28 -2.51 8.05
C GLU A 67 -4.71 -3.62 8.94
N PHE A 68 -5.01 -3.61 10.23
CA PHE A 68 -4.55 -4.66 11.17
C PHE A 68 -4.88 -6.09 10.71
N ARG A 69 -6.02 -6.30 10.05
CA ARG A 69 -6.42 -7.64 9.58
C ARG A 69 -5.51 -8.21 8.49
N HIS A 70 -4.73 -7.36 7.82
CA HIS A 70 -3.83 -7.79 6.75
C HIS A 70 -2.47 -8.27 7.26
N GLU A 71 -2.18 -8.21 8.58
CA GLU A 71 -0.89 -8.63 9.14
C GLU A 71 -0.51 -10.06 8.73
N TYR A 72 -1.37 -11.05 9.01
CA TYR A 72 -1.14 -12.44 8.60
C TYR A 72 -1.03 -12.61 7.08
N THR A 73 -1.83 -11.84 6.31
CA THR A 73 -1.75 -11.88 4.84
C THR A 73 -0.41 -11.37 4.33
N LEU A 74 0.16 -10.34 4.96
CA LEU A 74 1.47 -9.80 4.63
C LEU A 74 2.58 -10.80 4.96
N GLU A 75 2.49 -11.47 6.11
CA GLU A 75 3.43 -12.53 6.49
C GLU A 75 3.41 -13.70 5.51
N ASP A 76 2.21 -14.21 5.18
CA ASP A 76 2.02 -15.29 4.21
C ASP A 76 2.52 -14.92 2.81
N LEU A 77 2.26 -13.67 2.37
CA LEU A 77 2.76 -13.13 1.11
C LEU A 77 4.29 -13.11 1.10
N ASN A 78 4.92 -12.61 2.16
CA ASN A 78 6.37 -12.54 2.28
C ASN A 78 7.01 -13.93 2.26
N TYR A 79 6.44 -14.89 3.00
CA TYR A 79 6.89 -16.27 3.00
C TYR A 79 6.74 -16.91 1.61
N SER A 80 5.60 -16.70 0.97
CA SER A 80 5.31 -17.24 -0.36
C SER A 80 6.25 -16.65 -1.42
N LEU A 81 6.57 -15.35 -1.35
CA LEU A 81 7.53 -14.70 -2.27
C LEU A 81 8.93 -15.27 -2.09
N ALA A 82 9.40 -15.38 -0.84
CA ALA A 82 10.71 -15.97 -0.54
C ALA A 82 10.82 -17.39 -1.10
N ARG A 83 9.85 -18.26 -0.78
CA ARG A 83 9.80 -19.64 -1.27
C ARG A 83 9.67 -19.73 -2.79
N HIS A 84 8.92 -18.82 -3.42
CA HIS A 84 8.80 -18.77 -4.87
C HIS A 84 10.17 -18.51 -5.49
N TYR A 85 10.90 -17.49 -5.03
CA TYR A 85 12.18 -17.10 -5.65
C TYR A 85 13.41 -17.88 -5.14
N GLU A 86 13.32 -18.65 -4.06
CA GLU A 86 14.37 -19.61 -3.66
C GLU A 86 14.72 -20.61 -4.77
N ARG A 87 13.74 -20.93 -5.64
CA ARG A 87 13.85 -21.96 -6.68
C ARG A 87 14.11 -21.41 -8.07
N PHE A 88 14.07 -20.09 -8.26
CA PHE A 88 14.20 -19.45 -9.57
C PHE A 88 15.54 -18.73 -9.69
N GLU A 89 16.21 -18.94 -10.82
CA GLU A 89 17.53 -18.35 -11.08
C GLU A 89 17.49 -16.84 -11.34
N LEU A 90 18.70 -16.26 -11.37
CA LEU A 90 19.07 -14.84 -11.45
C LEU A 90 18.26 -14.02 -12.48
N ALA A 91 18.19 -12.70 -12.24
CA ALA A 91 17.57 -11.75 -13.18
C ALA A 91 18.03 -12.02 -14.62
N GLN A 92 17.06 -12.17 -15.53
CA GLN A 92 17.35 -12.17 -16.96
C GLN A 92 17.52 -10.73 -17.44
N PRO A 93 18.33 -10.49 -18.49
CA PRO A 93 18.34 -9.22 -19.20
C PRO A 93 16.91 -8.92 -19.66
N ALA A 94 16.30 -7.90 -19.09
CA ALA A 94 14.92 -7.57 -19.37
C ALA A 94 14.81 -6.08 -19.70
N HIS A 95 14.11 -5.77 -20.77
CA HIS A 95 13.70 -4.40 -21.04
C HIS A 95 12.56 -4.04 -20.09
N TRP A 96 12.71 -2.95 -19.34
CA TRP A 96 11.70 -2.44 -18.42
C TRP A 96 10.95 -1.27 -19.06
N ALA A 97 9.67 -1.16 -18.75
CA ALA A 97 8.85 -0.01 -19.08
C ALA A 97 8.22 0.58 -17.81
N ALA A 98 7.91 1.87 -17.83
CA ALA A 98 7.11 2.50 -16.79
C ALA A 98 5.74 1.79 -16.67
N ASP A 99 5.18 1.79 -15.46
CA ASP A 99 3.96 1.09 -15.07
C ASP A 99 3.99 -0.44 -15.12
N GLU A 100 5.11 -1.04 -15.53
CA GLU A 100 5.22 -2.48 -15.61
C GLU A 100 5.28 -3.11 -14.20
N PRO A 101 4.50 -4.17 -13.92
CA PRO A 101 4.61 -4.90 -12.66
C PRO A 101 5.91 -5.71 -12.60
N CYS A 102 6.54 -5.70 -11.44
CA CYS A 102 7.77 -6.45 -11.19
C CYS A 102 7.84 -6.90 -9.72
N VAL A 103 8.76 -7.81 -9.42
CA VAL A 103 9.18 -8.07 -8.04
C VAL A 103 10.58 -7.52 -7.85
N ALA A 104 10.77 -6.70 -6.81
CA ALA A 104 12.07 -6.17 -6.43
C ALA A 104 12.64 -6.97 -5.25
N TYR A 105 13.91 -7.36 -5.35
CA TYR A 105 14.66 -7.95 -4.25
C TYR A 105 15.50 -6.87 -3.57
N ASN A 106 15.25 -6.67 -2.28
CA ASN A 106 16.08 -5.81 -1.45
C ASN A 106 17.12 -6.67 -0.72
N PRO A 107 18.42 -6.56 -1.04
CA PRO A 107 19.47 -7.37 -0.44
C PRO A 107 19.73 -7.02 1.04
N ASP A 108 19.55 -5.76 1.43
CA ASP A 108 19.77 -5.31 2.81
C ASP A 108 18.76 -5.93 3.77
N LYS A 109 17.51 -6.07 3.31
CA LYS A 109 16.42 -6.70 4.06
C LYS A 109 16.28 -8.19 3.79
N ASN A 110 17.02 -8.73 2.82
CA ASN A 110 16.86 -10.07 2.27
C ASN A 110 15.38 -10.44 2.00
N LYS A 111 14.66 -9.53 1.34
CA LYS A 111 13.20 -9.65 1.11
C LYS A 111 12.83 -9.29 -0.32
N TYR A 112 11.75 -9.91 -0.80
CA TYR A 112 11.14 -9.63 -2.09
C TYR A 112 9.87 -8.80 -1.89
N TYR A 113 9.66 -7.83 -2.77
CA TYR A 113 8.54 -6.88 -2.73
C TYR A 113 7.81 -6.88 -4.06
N ARG A 114 6.47 -6.95 -4.01
CA ARG A 114 5.66 -6.72 -5.19
C ARG A 114 5.71 -5.23 -5.52
N SER A 115 6.01 -4.92 -6.78
CA SER A 115 6.41 -3.58 -7.16
C SER A 115 5.89 -3.19 -8.53
N ARG A 116 5.88 -1.89 -8.79
CA ARG A 116 5.61 -1.31 -10.10
C ARG A 116 6.77 -0.41 -10.49
N ILE A 117 7.24 -0.53 -11.73
CA ILE A 117 8.26 0.37 -12.28
C ILE A 117 7.65 1.78 -12.40
N LEU A 118 8.31 2.77 -11.81
CA LEU A 118 7.98 4.18 -11.99
C LEU A 118 8.84 4.80 -13.09
N GLU A 119 10.16 4.58 -13.02
CA GLU A 119 11.14 5.15 -13.93
C GLU A 119 12.22 4.12 -14.28
N VAL A 120 12.76 4.21 -15.50
CA VAL A 120 13.82 3.33 -16.02
C VAL A 120 15.03 4.17 -16.40
N ASP A 121 16.16 3.92 -15.75
CA ASP A 121 17.47 4.48 -16.12
C ASP A 121 18.29 3.39 -16.82
N ALA A 122 18.18 3.35 -18.15
CA ALA A 122 18.88 2.36 -18.96
C ALA A 122 20.40 2.57 -18.98
N GLU A 123 20.89 3.80 -18.77
CA GLU A 123 22.33 4.10 -18.74
C GLU A 123 22.97 3.51 -17.49
N LYS A 124 22.29 3.62 -16.33
CA LYS A 124 22.74 3.01 -15.07
C LYS A 124 22.29 1.56 -14.88
N SER A 125 21.44 1.04 -15.76
CA SER A 125 20.81 -0.28 -15.62
C SER A 125 20.05 -0.42 -14.30
N GLU A 126 19.28 0.60 -13.96
CA GLU A 126 18.50 0.69 -12.72
C GLU A 126 17.05 1.10 -13.03
N CYS A 127 16.11 0.67 -12.18
CA CYS A 127 14.74 1.20 -12.18
C CYS A 127 14.39 1.76 -10.81
N THR A 128 13.66 2.86 -10.80
CA THR A 128 12.92 3.31 -9.61
C THR A 128 11.57 2.62 -9.59
N VAL A 129 11.25 1.98 -8.46
CA VAL A 129 10.05 1.16 -8.29
C VAL A 129 9.29 1.59 -7.04
N GLN A 130 7.97 1.46 -7.06
CA GLN A 130 7.15 1.56 -5.86
C GLN A 130 6.79 0.16 -5.37
N TYR A 131 6.94 -0.11 -4.07
CA TYR A 131 6.42 -1.34 -3.46
C TYR A 131 4.93 -1.17 -3.23
N ILE A 132 4.11 -1.89 -3.99
CA ILE A 132 2.66 -1.68 -4.00
C ILE A 132 2.01 -2.06 -2.67
N ASP A 133 2.67 -2.92 -1.90
CA ASP A 133 2.18 -3.36 -0.60
C ASP A 133 2.56 -2.39 0.51
N TYR A 134 3.40 -1.38 0.29
CA TYR A 134 3.91 -0.53 1.38
C TYR A 134 3.89 0.96 1.05
N GLY A 135 3.93 1.31 -0.23
CA GLY A 135 3.96 2.68 -0.75
C GLY A 135 5.35 3.25 -0.97
N ASN A 136 6.39 2.70 -0.34
CA ASN A 136 7.76 3.21 -0.44
C ASN A 136 8.32 3.08 -1.86
N ILE A 137 9.16 4.04 -2.22
CA ILE A 137 9.83 4.11 -3.52
C ILE A 137 11.32 3.84 -3.30
N GLU A 138 11.86 2.85 -4.01
CA GLU A 138 13.27 2.48 -3.96
C GLU A 138 13.83 2.31 -5.38
N THR A 139 15.12 2.58 -5.57
CA THR A 139 15.83 2.34 -6.83
C THR A 139 16.63 1.06 -6.73
N HIS A 140 16.49 0.19 -7.73
CA HIS A 140 17.15 -1.12 -7.78
C HIS A 140 17.85 -1.34 -9.11
N PRO A 141 19.02 -1.98 -9.13
CA PRO A 141 19.64 -2.45 -10.37
C PRO A 141 18.75 -3.52 -11.02
N PHE A 142 18.82 -3.66 -12.34
CA PHE A 142 18.06 -4.67 -13.08
C PHE A 142 18.29 -6.09 -12.53
N ALA A 143 19.49 -6.36 -11.99
CA ALA A 143 19.85 -7.62 -11.36
C ALA A 143 18.96 -8.01 -10.16
N ASN A 144 18.37 -7.01 -9.49
CA ASN A 144 17.49 -7.19 -8.34
C ASN A 144 16.00 -7.22 -8.72
N LEU A 145 15.67 -7.10 -10.00
CA LEU A 145 14.29 -7.10 -10.47
C LEU A 145 13.93 -8.44 -11.12
N ARG A 146 12.67 -8.84 -10.99
CA ARG A 146 12.10 -10.05 -11.59
C ARG A 146 10.80 -9.69 -12.29
N LYS A 147 10.62 -10.22 -13.51
CA LYS A 147 9.38 -10.07 -14.27
C LYS A 147 8.29 -10.96 -13.70
N GLY A 148 7.05 -10.53 -13.87
CA GLY A 148 5.87 -11.32 -13.53
C GLY A 148 5.15 -10.84 -12.28
N THR A 149 4.00 -11.47 -12.04
CA THR A 149 3.06 -11.11 -10.97
C THR A 149 2.73 -12.34 -10.12
N PRO A 150 3.70 -12.89 -9.36
CA PRO A 150 3.40 -14.01 -8.45
C PRO A 150 2.35 -13.58 -7.42
N MET A 151 1.55 -14.54 -6.92
CA MET A 151 0.50 -14.27 -5.93
C MET A 151 -0.48 -13.18 -6.39
N ARG A 152 -0.85 -13.19 -7.68
CA ARG A 152 -1.77 -12.21 -8.29
C ARG A 152 -3.15 -12.15 -7.63
N HIS A 153 -3.59 -13.24 -7.00
CA HIS A 153 -4.86 -13.34 -6.29
C HIS A 153 -4.89 -12.55 -4.98
N ILE A 154 -3.73 -12.16 -4.43
CA ILE A 154 -3.64 -11.33 -3.23
C ILE A 154 -3.71 -9.86 -3.68
N PRO A 155 -4.68 -9.05 -3.22
CA PRO A 155 -4.72 -7.61 -3.45
C PRO A 155 -3.47 -6.89 -2.91
N SER A 156 -3.12 -5.73 -3.46
CA SER A 156 -2.12 -4.86 -2.82
C SER A 156 -2.59 -4.45 -1.43
N LEU A 157 -1.71 -4.48 -0.43
CA LEU A 157 -2.13 -4.40 0.97
C LEU A 157 -2.16 -2.97 1.56
N ALA A 158 -1.53 -2.00 0.89
CA ALA A 158 -1.47 -0.61 1.34
C ALA A 158 -2.65 0.23 0.83
N TYR A 159 -3.31 0.95 1.73
CA TYR A 159 -4.23 2.02 1.39
C TYR A 159 -3.50 3.34 1.23
N SER A 160 -3.75 4.05 0.13
CA SER A 160 -3.26 5.41 -0.07
C SER A 160 -4.23 6.42 0.55
N CYS A 161 -3.71 7.28 1.42
CA CYS A 161 -4.47 8.23 2.19
C CYS A 161 -3.92 9.65 2.04
N LYS A 162 -4.80 10.65 2.18
CA LYS A 162 -4.44 12.05 2.35
C LYS A 162 -5.15 12.60 3.59
N LEU A 163 -4.50 13.54 4.28
CA LEU A 163 -5.13 14.20 5.43
C LEU A 163 -6.35 15.02 4.97
N PHE A 164 -7.44 14.84 5.68
CA PHE A 164 -8.68 15.55 5.43
C PHE A 164 -8.56 17.00 5.86
N SER A 165 -9.00 17.92 5.00
CA SER A 165 -9.02 19.37 5.26
C SER A 165 -7.68 20.01 5.63
N SER A 166 -6.55 19.35 5.38
CA SER A 166 -5.21 19.88 5.59
C SER A 166 -4.40 19.78 4.31
N ARG A 167 -3.68 20.84 3.95
CA ARG A 167 -2.74 20.84 2.82
C ARG A 167 -1.53 21.72 3.13
N PRO A 168 -0.39 21.53 2.47
CA PRO A 168 0.74 22.43 2.62
C PRO A 168 0.38 23.85 2.16
N ILE A 169 0.96 24.85 2.82
CA ILE A 169 0.79 26.26 2.44
C ILE A 169 1.24 26.46 0.99
N GLY A 170 0.41 27.14 0.21
CA GLY A 170 0.67 27.37 -1.21
C GLY A 170 0.55 26.11 -2.09
N GLY A 171 0.12 24.98 -1.53
CA GLY A 171 -0.04 23.71 -2.27
C GLY A 171 1.28 22.98 -2.57
N ILE A 172 2.39 23.39 -1.98
CA ILE A 172 3.72 22.84 -2.25
C ILE A 172 4.17 22.00 -1.07
N TRP A 173 4.33 20.69 -1.26
CA TRP A 173 4.90 19.80 -0.25
C TRP A 173 6.41 20.04 -0.12
N THR A 174 6.81 20.72 0.96
CA THR A 174 8.23 20.87 1.31
C THR A 174 8.72 19.64 2.06
N ALA A 175 10.04 19.43 2.08
CA ALA A 175 10.64 18.35 2.84
C ALA A 175 10.30 18.44 4.34
N GLU A 176 10.24 19.66 4.90
CA GLU A 176 9.87 19.87 6.30
C GLU A 176 8.41 19.47 6.57
N ALA A 177 7.49 19.77 5.65
CA ALA A 177 6.09 19.38 5.77
C ALA A 177 5.94 17.85 5.72
N VAL A 178 6.60 17.20 4.75
CA VAL A 178 6.60 15.73 4.63
C VAL A 178 7.23 15.10 5.85
N ASN A 179 8.41 15.56 6.28
CA ASN A 179 9.11 15.06 7.46
C ASN A 179 8.32 15.26 8.77
N PHE A 180 7.47 16.29 8.85
CA PHE A 180 6.61 16.45 10.02
C PHE A 180 5.54 15.36 10.08
N ILE A 181 4.94 15.02 8.93
CA ILE A 181 3.97 13.92 8.84
C ILE A 181 4.69 12.59 9.04
N ASP A 182 5.81 12.37 8.35
CA ASP A 182 6.58 11.13 8.39
C ASP A 182 7.27 10.88 9.73
N GLY A 183 7.61 11.93 10.49
CA GLY A 183 8.56 12.03 11.62
C GLY A 183 8.39 11.08 12.79
N GLY A 184 8.38 9.78 12.51
CA GLY A 184 8.09 8.69 13.43
C GLY A 184 6.78 7.95 13.13
N MET A 185 6.11 8.16 11.99
CA MET A 185 4.88 7.43 11.64
C MET A 185 5.12 6.03 11.07
N ILE A 186 6.35 5.63 10.73
CA ILE A 186 6.59 4.28 10.23
C ILE A 186 6.32 3.25 11.35
N ASP A 187 5.52 2.24 11.03
CA ASP A 187 5.06 1.16 11.90
C ASP A 187 4.33 1.66 13.17
N VAL A 188 3.68 2.82 13.08
CA VAL A 188 2.87 3.36 14.19
C VAL A 188 1.42 2.91 14.08
N GLU A 189 0.90 2.41 15.21
CA GLU A 189 -0.51 2.15 15.38
C GLU A 189 -1.33 3.44 15.30
N CYS A 190 -2.28 3.45 14.39
CA CYS A 190 -3.16 4.58 14.18
C CYS A 190 -4.61 4.14 14.00
N THR A 191 -5.52 5.06 14.29
CA THR A 191 -6.94 4.92 13.93
C THR A 191 -7.24 5.82 12.75
N ILE A 192 -7.86 5.25 11.72
CA ILE A 192 -8.22 5.95 10.49
C ILE A 192 -9.72 6.24 10.50
N GLN A 193 -10.11 7.47 10.18
CA GLN A 193 -11.49 7.88 9.92
C GLN A 193 -11.61 8.43 8.50
N ILE A 194 -12.30 7.72 7.62
CA ILE A 194 -12.52 8.09 6.21
C ILE A 194 -13.70 9.06 6.09
N TYR A 195 -13.56 10.10 5.25
CA TYR A 195 -14.61 11.08 4.95
C TYR A 195 -15.19 10.96 3.53
N ASN A 196 -14.39 10.59 2.53
CA ASN A 196 -14.85 10.38 1.14
C ASN A 196 -15.30 8.92 0.89
N ASP A 197 -15.79 8.61 -0.31
CA ASP A 197 -16.19 7.24 -0.69
C ASP A 197 -15.05 6.23 -0.40
N ILE A 198 -15.37 5.12 0.26
CA ILE A 198 -14.38 4.06 0.60
C ILE A 198 -13.82 3.36 -0.65
N ARG A 199 -14.48 3.54 -1.80
CA ARG A 199 -14.02 3.07 -3.11
C ARG A 199 -13.03 4.03 -3.77
N SER A 200 -12.80 5.21 -3.20
CA SER A 200 -11.81 6.16 -3.72
C SER A 200 -10.41 5.55 -3.64
N PRO A 201 -9.60 5.63 -4.71
CA PRO A 201 -8.22 5.14 -4.69
C PRO A 201 -7.32 5.95 -3.75
N LEU A 202 -7.74 7.17 -3.40
CA LEU A 202 -7.10 8.02 -2.40
C LEU A 202 -8.11 8.39 -1.32
N LEU A 203 -7.94 7.83 -0.13
CA LEU A 203 -8.84 8.04 1.00
C LEU A 203 -8.56 9.38 1.68
N ALA A 204 -9.57 10.22 1.86
CA ALA A 204 -9.48 11.44 2.64
C ALA A 204 -9.78 11.12 4.10
N ILE A 205 -8.78 11.26 4.98
CA ILE A 205 -8.84 10.70 6.33
C ILE A 205 -8.52 11.71 7.43
N ASP A 206 -9.09 11.50 8.61
CA ASP A 206 -8.41 11.87 9.85
C ASP A 206 -7.60 10.66 10.33
N LEU A 207 -6.37 10.92 10.76
CA LEU A 207 -5.45 9.95 11.36
C LEU A 207 -5.25 10.30 12.83
N TYR A 208 -5.40 9.31 13.71
CA TYR A 208 -5.20 9.46 15.16
C TYR A 208 -4.08 8.56 15.65
N ILE A 209 -3.14 9.11 16.42
CA ILE A 209 -2.08 8.39 17.14
C ILE A 209 -2.26 8.72 18.62
N ASP A 210 -2.36 7.71 19.49
CA ASP A 210 -2.62 7.88 20.93
C ASP A 210 -3.76 8.87 21.22
N TRP A 211 -4.88 8.74 20.49
CA TRP A 211 -6.05 9.61 20.56
C TRP A 211 -5.85 11.06 20.08
N THR A 212 -4.62 11.43 19.72
CA THR A 212 -4.29 12.75 19.16
C THR A 212 -4.52 12.74 17.66
N ARG A 213 -5.35 13.65 17.18
CA ARG A 213 -5.60 13.82 15.75
C ARG A 213 -4.42 14.53 15.09
N MET A 214 -3.84 13.93 14.06
CA MET A 214 -2.69 14.49 13.34
C MET A 214 -2.94 15.91 12.83
N ALA A 215 -4.13 16.19 12.28
CA ALA A 215 -4.50 17.51 11.78
C ALA A 215 -4.44 18.62 12.85
N ASP A 216 -4.55 18.30 14.14
CA ASP A 216 -4.51 19.28 15.23
C ASP A 216 -3.08 19.64 15.66
N VAL A 217 -2.10 18.79 15.32
CA VAL A 217 -0.69 19.01 15.67
C VAL A 217 0.16 19.51 14.50
N LEU A 218 -0.40 19.56 13.29
CA LEU A 218 0.29 20.10 12.11
C LEU A 218 0.75 21.55 12.35
N PRO A 219 2.02 21.89 12.04
CA PRO A 219 2.54 23.22 12.26
C PRO A 219 1.86 24.22 11.32
N LYS A 220 1.23 25.23 11.90
CA LYS A 220 0.52 26.29 11.15
C LYS A 220 1.40 27.13 10.22
N CYS A 221 2.73 27.02 10.34
CA CYS A 221 3.68 27.64 9.44
C CYS A 221 3.97 26.81 8.18
N ALA A 222 3.57 25.53 8.13
CA ALA A 222 3.75 24.66 6.97
C ALA A 222 2.42 24.16 6.39
N PHE A 223 1.36 24.11 7.20
CA PHE A 223 0.05 23.60 6.82
C PHE A 223 -1.04 24.66 6.99
N GLU A 224 -1.98 24.66 6.06
CA GLU A 224 -3.22 25.39 6.16
C GLU A 224 -4.42 24.44 6.18
N PHE A 225 -5.44 24.84 6.94
CA PHE A 225 -6.70 24.12 6.94
C PHE A 225 -7.57 24.62 5.79
N VAL A 226 -7.98 23.71 4.92
CA VAL A 226 -8.84 24.05 3.79
C VAL A 226 -10.28 24.07 4.27
N HIS A 227 -10.90 25.23 4.18
CA HIS A 227 -12.30 25.40 4.51
C HIS A 227 -13.18 25.09 3.29
N CYS A 228 -14.23 24.30 3.49
CA CYS A 228 -15.29 24.15 2.49
C CYS A 228 -15.96 25.50 2.21
N SER A 229 -16.21 25.80 0.93
CA SER A 229 -16.86 27.03 0.46
C SER A 229 -18.40 26.97 0.44
N CYS A 230 -19.01 25.89 0.93
CA CYS A 230 -20.46 25.72 0.90
C CYS A 230 -21.19 26.63 1.91
N GLN A 231 -22.43 27.02 1.58
CA GLN A 231 -23.25 27.90 2.44
C GLN A 231 -23.68 27.24 3.78
N LEU A 232 -23.67 25.90 3.85
CA LEU A 232 -24.09 25.13 5.02
C LEU A 232 -23.10 25.20 6.20
N ARG A 233 -21.84 25.57 5.93
CA ARG A 233 -20.76 25.67 6.95
C ARG A 233 -21.03 26.71 8.04
N THR A 234 -21.81 27.76 7.74
CA THR A 234 -22.11 28.83 8.72
C THR A 234 -23.16 28.42 9.73
N ARG A 235 -23.92 27.35 9.46
CA ARG A 235 -25.12 26.98 10.23
C ARG A 235 -24.98 25.70 11.05
N ASP A 236 -24.02 24.84 10.72
CA ASP A 236 -23.86 23.54 11.39
C ASP A 236 -22.38 23.24 11.68
N LEU A 237 -22.05 23.01 12.95
CA LEU A 237 -20.71 22.63 13.41
C LEU A 237 -20.31 21.23 12.89
N ALA A 238 -21.26 20.29 12.75
CA ALA A 238 -21.00 18.96 12.20
C ALA A 238 -20.65 19.03 10.70
N HIS A 239 -21.24 20.00 9.98
CA HIS A 239 -20.93 20.25 8.57
C HIS A 239 -19.53 20.84 8.35
N ARG A 240 -18.88 21.40 9.39
CA ARG A 240 -17.46 21.81 9.32
C ARG A 240 -16.51 20.61 9.24
N ILE A 241 -16.95 19.44 9.69
CA ILE A 241 -16.15 18.21 9.80
C ILE A 241 -16.31 17.32 8.57
N VAL A 242 -17.40 17.41 7.80
CA VAL A 242 -17.73 16.41 6.75
C VAL A 242 -18.26 17.06 5.47
N CYS A 243 -17.77 18.24 5.08
CA CYS A 243 -18.28 18.91 3.89
C CYS A 243 -17.90 18.13 2.60
N PRO A 244 -18.86 17.51 1.88
CA PRO A 244 -18.55 16.71 0.68
C PRO A 244 -18.21 17.60 -0.53
N SER A 245 -18.64 18.86 -0.51
CA SER A 245 -18.44 19.85 -1.57
C SER A 245 -17.15 20.66 -1.44
N GLY A 246 -16.29 20.31 -0.48
CA GLY A 246 -15.02 21.02 -0.22
C GLY A 246 -13.85 20.50 -1.05
N TRP A 247 -14.03 19.41 -1.81
CA TRP A 247 -12.95 18.69 -2.47
C TRP A 247 -13.47 17.92 -3.68
#